data_AF-A0A0A0ASN1-F1
#
_entry.id   AF-A0A0A0ASN1-F1
#
_cell.length_a   1.000
_cell.length_b   1.000
_cell.length_c   1.000
_cell.angle_alpha   90.00
_cell.angle_beta   90.00
_cell.angle_gamma   90.00
#
_symmetry.space_group_name_H-M   'P 1'
#
loop_
_entity.id
_entity.type
_entity.pdbx_description
1 polymer ?
#
loop_
_entity_poly.entity_id
_entity_poly.type
_entity_poly.pdbx_seq_one_letter_code
_entity_poly.pdbx_strand_id
1 'polypeptide(L)'
;FDPIVIASRLRRMGDQCNMDFERVSSEALAEVLKGKVEKFGAAVDSLRRNWSDRNPELVYERAFLSVSVKLLTYIAKKIPDLLHPTHLIQVINGNAQVRNYIEAHGGWVRM
;
A
#
# COMPACT_ATOMS: atom_id res chain seq x y z
N PHE A 1 16.68 4.10 14.38
CA PHE A 1 15.38 4.05 13.67
C PHE A 1 14.31 3.88 14.72
N ASP A 2 13.24 4.67 14.69
CA ASP A 2 12.10 4.50 15.60
C ASP A 2 10.96 3.80 14.82
N PRO A 3 10.69 2.51 15.08
CA PRO A 3 9.64 1.76 14.39
C PRO A 3 8.23 2.34 14.61
N ILE A 4 7.99 2.96 15.77
CA ILE A 4 6.68 3.53 16.12
C ILE A 4 6.41 4.78 15.27
N VAL A 5 7.42 5.63 15.09
CA VAL A 5 7.32 6.81 14.22
C VAL A 5 7.00 6.39 12.79
N ILE A 6 7.57 5.30 12.30
CA ILE A 6 7.42 4.88 10.91
C ILE A 6 6.10 4.16 10.68
N ALA A 7 5.71 3.30 11.60
CA ALA A 7 4.37 2.72 11.60
C ALA A 7 3.28 3.79 11.65
N SER A 8 3.45 4.86 12.45
CA SER A 8 2.47 5.95 12.53
C SER A 8 2.40 6.77 11.24
N ARG A 9 3.54 7.06 10.59
CA ARG A 9 3.57 7.73 9.27
C ARG A 9 2.93 6.88 8.17
N LEU A 10 3.31 5.61 8.06
CA LEU A 10 2.70 4.68 7.11
C LEU A 10 1.18 4.58 7.33
N ARG A 11 0.75 4.42 8.59
CA ARG A 11 -0.67 4.42 8.95
C ARG A 11 -1.36 5.70 8.48
N ARG A 12 -0.79 6.87 8.74
CA ARG A 12 -1.34 8.16 8.28
C ARG A 12 -1.47 8.21 6.76
N MET A 13 -0.49 7.72 6.00
CA MET A 13 -0.56 7.64 4.53
C MET A 13 -1.68 6.69 4.07
N GLY A 14 -1.84 5.55 4.73
CA GLY A 14 -2.93 4.60 4.46
C GLY A 14 -4.30 5.19 4.79
N ASP A 15 -4.43 5.89 5.91
CA ASP A 15 -5.69 6.52 6.34
C ASP A 15 -6.13 7.64 5.39
N GLN A 16 -5.18 8.35 4.76
CA GLN A 16 -5.46 9.33 3.71
C GLN A 16 -6.08 8.70 2.44
N CYS A 17 -5.80 7.42 2.18
CA CYS A 17 -6.45 6.69 1.09
C CYS A 17 -7.87 6.31 1.51
N ASN A 18 -8.85 7.05 0.98
CA ASN A 18 -10.27 6.88 1.29
C ASN A 18 -10.99 5.86 0.39
N MET A 19 -10.25 5.06 -0.40
CA MET A 19 -10.85 4.03 -1.23
C MET A 19 -11.67 3.03 -0.41
N ASP A 20 -12.85 2.72 -0.95
CA ASP A 20 -13.75 1.68 -0.47
C ASP A 20 -13.55 0.42 -1.31
N PHE A 21 -12.80 -0.54 -0.78
CA PHE A 21 -12.47 -1.79 -1.48
C PHE A 21 -13.66 -2.73 -1.66
N GLU A 22 -14.79 -2.50 -0.99
CA GLU A 22 -16.03 -3.23 -1.29
C GLU A 22 -16.69 -2.71 -2.57
N ARG A 23 -16.41 -1.45 -2.96
CA ARG A 23 -16.95 -0.81 -4.17
C ARG A 23 -15.98 -0.84 -5.34
N VAL A 24 -14.69 -0.94 -5.08
CA VAL A 24 -13.68 -1.03 -6.14
C VAL A 24 -13.50 -2.49 -6.54
N SER A 25 -13.88 -2.84 -7.77
CA SER A 25 -13.70 -4.17 -8.31
C SER A 25 -12.42 -4.23 -9.15
N SER A 26 -11.52 -5.15 -8.80
CA SER A 26 -10.45 -5.60 -9.69
C SER A 26 -10.23 -7.09 -9.51
N GLU A 27 -9.88 -7.78 -10.59
CA GLU A 27 -9.60 -9.22 -10.55
C GLU A 27 -8.47 -9.53 -9.55
N ALA A 28 -7.40 -8.74 -9.58
CA ALA A 28 -6.28 -8.92 -8.66
C ALA A 28 -6.69 -8.75 -7.19
N LEU A 29 -7.56 -7.78 -6.87
CA LEU A 29 -8.08 -7.61 -5.51
C LEU A 29 -8.93 -8.82 -5.09
N ALA A 30 -9.81 -9.30 -5.97
CA ALA A 30 -10.63 -10.48 -5.68
C ALA A 30 -9.78 -11.72 -5.42
N GLU A 31 -8.71 -11.92 -6.20
CA GLU A 31 -7.78 -13.04 -6.01
C GLU A 31 -7.00 -12.93 -4.70
N VAL A 32 -6.53 -11.73 -4.34
CA VAL A 32 -5.90 -11.49 -3.02
C VAL A 32 -6.86 -11.88 -1.90
N LEU A 33 -8.12 -11.44 -1.96
CA LEU A 33 -9.13 -11.75 -0.94
C LEU A 33 -9.49 -13.23 -0.86
N LYS A 34 -9.18 -14.04 -1.89
CA LYS A 34 -9.32 -15.50 -1.87
C LYS A 34 -8.10 -16.24 -1.33
N GLY A 35 -7.03 -15.54 -0.96
CA GLY A 35 -5.82 -16.18 -0.45
C GLY A 35 -4.56 -15.96 -1.28
N LYS A 36 -4.68 -15.39 -2.50
CA LYS A 36 -3.56 -15.30 -3.45
C LYS A 36 -2.69 -14.08 -3.18
N VAL A 37 -1.86 -14.19 -2.14
CA VAL A 37 -1.00 -13.10 -1.68
C VAL A 37 -0.02 -12.61 -2.76
N GLU A 38 0.41 -13.48 -3.67
CA GLU A 38 1.28 -13.11 -4.80
C GLU A 38 0.62 -12.08 -5.74
N LYS A 39 -0.71 -11.95 -5.70
CA LYS A 39 -1.46 -10.93 -6.47
C LYS A 39 -1.50 -9.57 -5.80
N PHE A 40 -0.96 -9.43 -4.58
CA PHE A 40 -1.01 -8.17 -3.83
C PHE A 40 -0.39 -7.00 -4.59
N GLY A 41 0.78 -7.18 -5.19
CA GLY A 41 1.43 -6.12 -5.99
C GLY A 41 0.55 -5.67 -7.16
N ALA A 42 -0.02 -6.62 -7.90
CA ALA A 42 -0.93 -6.33 -9.01
C ALA A 42 -2.21 -5.62 -8.55
N ALA A 43 -2.74 -5.99 -7.38
CA ALA A 43 -3.88 -5.31 -6.77
C ALA A 43 -3.53 -3.87 -6.41
N VAL A 44 -2.37 -3.63 -5.78
CA VAL A 44 -1.87 -2.28 -5.49
C VAL A 44 -1.73 -1.44 -6.75
N ASP A 45 -1.12 -1.98 -7.81
CA ASP A 45 -0.93 -1.24 -9.07
C ASP A 45 -2.26 -0.86 -9.73
N SER A 46 -3.24 -1.78 -9.72
CA SER A 46 -4.58 -1.52 -10.22
C SER A 46 -5.30 -0.43 -9.41
N LEU A 47 -5.29 -0.56 -8.09
CA LEU A 47 -5.96 0.36 -7.16
C LEU A 47 -5.29 1.74 -7.13
N ARG A 48 -3.96 1.79 -7.24
CA ARG A 48 -3.19 3.03 -7.27
C ARG A 48 -3.57 3.91 -8.46
N ARG A 49 -3.87 3.32 -9.62
CA ARG A 49 -4.36 4.09 -10.78
C ARG A 49 -5.68 4.78 -10.46
N ASN A 50 -6.66 4.02 -9.92
CA ASN A 50 -7.95 4.58 -9.49
C ASN A 50 -7.77 5.71 -8.46
N TRP A 51 -6.83 5.55 -7.54
CA TRP A 51 -6.52 6.56 -6.53
C TRP A 51 -5.90 7.82 -7.12
N SER A 52 -4.92 7.67 -8.02
CA SER A 52 -4.28 8.78 -8.72
C SER A 52 -5.26 9.54 -9.62
N ASP A 53 -6.21 8.87 -10.26
CA ASP A 53 -7.23 9.52 -11.09
C ASP A 53 -8.12 10.48 -10.27
N ARG A 54 -8.33 10.17 -8.98
CA ARG A 54 -9.10 11.01 -8.05
C ARG A 54 -8.25 12.07 -7.34
N ASN A 55 -6.92 11.94 -7.38
CA ASN A 55 -5.97 12.79 -6.67
C ASN A 55 -4.75 13.05 -7.58
N PRO A 56 -4.92 13.86 -8.64
CA PRO A 56 -3.91 14.04 -9.69
C PRO A 56 -2.60 14.67 -9.19
N GLU A 57 -2.62 15.34 -8.04
CA GLU A 57 -1.45 15.92 -7.38
C GLU A 57 -0.57 14.88 -6.67
N LEU A 58 -1.07 13.65 -6.46
CA LEU A 58 -0.29 12.60 -5.81
C LEU A 58 0.72 11.99 -6.77
N VAL A 59 2.00 12.19 -6.44
CA VAL A 59 3.11 11.47 -7.07
C VAL A 59 2.96 9.95 -6.91
N TYR A 60 3.56 9.20 -7.83
CA TYR A 60 3.45 7.75 -7.94
C TYR A 60 3.72 7.05 -6.60
N GLU A 61 4.79 7.43 -5.92
CA GLU A 61 5.30 6.75 -4.73
C GLU A 61 4.41 6.95 -3.53
N ARG A 62 3.87 8.17 -3.35
CA ARG A 62 2.90 8.45 -2.28
C ARG A 62 1.60 7.71 -2.53
N ALA A 63 1.10 7.70 -3.77
CA ALA A 63 -0.10 6.94 -4.12
C ALA A 63 0.12 5.43 -3.87
N PHE A 64 1.25 4.88 -4.32
CA PHE A 64 1.60 3.47 -4.13
C PHE A 64 1.64 3.08 -2.65
N LEU A 65 2.34 3.86 -1.82
CA LEU A 65 2.46 3.60 -0.38
C LEU A 65 1.12 3.70 0.33
N SER A 66 0.34 4.75 0.05
CA SER A 66 -1.00 4.93 0.60
C SER A 66 -1.92 3.75 0.29
N VAL A 67 -1.97 3.31 -0.97
CA VAL A 67 -2.78 2.17 -1.39
C VAL A 67 -2.30 0.86 -0.77
N SER A 68 -0.98 0.63 -0.73
CA SER A 68 -0.38 -0.58 -0.14
C SER A 68 -0.74 -0.72 1.34
N VAL A 69 -0.58 0.34 2.13
CA VAL A 69 -0.89 0.31 3.57
C VAL A 69 -2.39 0.18 3.81
N LYS A 70 -3.22 0.89 3.03
CA LYS A 70 -4.67 0.80 3.13
C LYS A 70 -5.16 -0.61 2.82
N LEU A 71 -4.67 -1.21 1.74
CA LEU A 71 -5.03 -2.57 1.32
C LEU A 71 -4.63 -3.61 2.37
N LEU A 72 -3.39 -3.53 2.87
CA LEU A 72 -2.94 -4.42 3.94
C LEU A 72 -3.83 -4.30 5.18
N THR A 73 -4.12 -3.07 5.61
CA THR A 73 -4.94 -2.82 6.80
C THR A 73 -6.36 -3.36 6.63
N TYR A 74 -6.92 -3.24 5.43
CA TYR A 74 -8.22 -3.81 5.11
C TYR A 74 -8.20 -5.35 5.16
N ILE A 75 -7.20 -5.97 4.54
CA ILE A 75 -7.06 -7.42 4.54
C ILE A 75 -6.82 -7.95 5.95
N ALA A 76 -5.94 -7.33 6.74
CA ALA A 76 -5.69 -7.72 8.13
C ALA A 76 -6.95 -7.63 9.01
N LYS A 77 -7.91 -6.74 8.68
CA LYS A 77 -9.20 -6.66 9.36
C LYS A 77 -10.19 -7.70 8.88
N LYS A 78 -10.22 -7.99 7.57
CA LYS A 78 -11.20 -8.89 6.95
C LYS A 78 -10.79 -10.36 7.05
N ILE A 79 -9.49 -10.63 6.96
CA ILE A 79 -8.86 -11.96 6.96
C ILE A 79 -7.52 -11.87 7.70
N PRO A 80 -7.52 -11.86 9.05
CA PRO A 80 -6.33 -11.60 9.88
C PRO A 80 -5.12 -12.49 9.58
N ASP A 81 -5.35 -13.74 9.19
CA ASP A 81 -4.29 -14.73 8.95
C ASP A 81 -3.70 -14.69 7.53
N LEU A 82 -4.24 -13.85 6.65
CA LEU A 82 -3.90 -13.88 5.23
C LEU A 82 -2.60 -13.15 4.89
N LEU A 83 -2.35 -11.99 5.50
CA LEU A 83 -1.20 -11.16 5.14
C LEU A 83 -0.31 -10.86 6.33
N HIS A 84 0.88 -11.45 6.30
CA HIS A 84 1.96 -11.08 7.19
C HIS A 84 2.58 -9.72 6.77
N PRO A 85 3.03 -8.87 7.72
CA PRO A 85 3.74 -7.62 7.43
C PRO A 85 4.92 -7.75 6.45
N THR A 86 5.55 -8.93 6.37
CA THR A 86 6.62 -9.22 5.42
C THR A 86 6.20 -9.03 3.96
N HIS A 87 4.94 -9.30 3.61
CA HIS A 87 4.46 -9.09 2.24
C HIS A 87 4.45 -7.60 1.87
N LEU A 88 4.09 -6.72 2.80
CA LEU A 88 4.17 -5.28 2.57
C LEU A 88 5.62 -4.83 2.37
N ILE A 89 6.54 -5.35 3.18
CA ILE A 89 7.98 -5.06 3.04
C ILE A 89 8.48 -5.50 1.67
N GLN A 90 8.13 -6.70 1.22
CA GLN A 90 8.52 -7.22 -0.10
C GLN A 90 7.97 -6.38 -1.25
N VAL A 91 6.70 -5.97 -1.17
CA VAL A 91 6.05 -5.17 -2.22
C VAL A 91 6.65 -3.77 -2.30
N ILE A 92 6.89 -3.13 -1.16
CA ILE A 92 7.50 -1.80 -1.11
C ILE A 92 8.97 -1.86 -1.57
N ASN A 93 9.76 -2.78 -1.01
CA ASN A 93 11.20 -2.85 -1.33
C ASN A 93 11.48 -3.42 -2.72
N GLY A 94 10.55 -4.22 -3.27
CA GLY A 94 10.58 -4.71 -4.64
C GLY A 94 10.30 -3.62 -5.67
N ASN A 95 9.69 -2.50 -5.27
CA ASN A 95 9.47 -1.35 -6.14
C ASN A 95 10.67 -0.38 -6.04
N ALA A 96 11.58 -0.46 -7.01
CA ALA A 96 12.79 0.35 -7.03
C ALA A 96 12.51 1.87 -7.03
N GLN A 97 11.44 2.31 -7.70
CA GLN A 97 11.07 3.72 -7.73
C GLN A 97 10.65 4.22 -6.33
N VAL A 98 9.81 3.45 -5.64
CA VAL A 98 9.37 3.78 -4.27
C VAL A 98 10.56 3.75 -3.31
N ARG A 99 11.43 2.75 -3.41
CA ARG A 99 12.65 2.66 -2.59
C ARG A 99 13.55 3.88 -2.79
N ASN A 100 13.85 4.23 -4.03
CA ASN A 100 14.70 5.37 -4.35
C ASN A 100 14.08 6.70 -3.86
N TYR A 101 12.75 6.83 -3.96
CA TYR A 101 12.03 7.99 -3.41
C TYR A 101 12.16 8.09 -1.89
N ILE A 102 11.98 6.98 -1.16
CA ILE A 102 12.17 6.94 0.29
C ILE A 102 13.60 7.37 0.65
N GLU A 103 14.61 6.83 -0.04
CA GLU A 103 16.01 7.18 0.17
C GLU A 103 16.29 8.66 -0.09
N ALA A 104 15.79 9.21 -1.20
CA ALA A 104 15.94 10.62 -1.56
C ALA A 104 15.29 11.57 -0.53
N HIS A 105 14.25 11.12 0.18
CA HIS A 105 13.58 11.90 1.25
C HIS A 105 14.20 11.67 2.64
N GLY A 106 15.40 11.10 2.71
CA GLY A 106 16.11 10.88 3.98
C GLY A 106 15.65 9.63 4.73
N GLY A 107 15.09 8.66 4.00
CA GLY A 107 14.59 7.40 4.53
C GLY A 107 13.25 7.54 5.23
N TRP A 108 12.77 6.41 5.76
CA TRP A 108 11.46 6.31 6.42
C TRP A 108 11.23 7.28 7.60
N VAL A 109 12.30 7.72 8.27
CA VAL A 109 12.19 8.63 9.42
C VAL A 109 11.82 10.05 8.98
N ARG A 110 12.30 10.48 7.81
CA ARG A 110 12.18 11.85 7.31
C ARG A 110 11.10 12.01 6.22
N MET A 111 10.72 10.91 5.57
CA MET A 111 9.60 10.82 4.62
C MET A 111 8.26 11.21 5.21
#